data_AF-V4A4I1-F1
#
_entry.id   AF-V4A4I1-F1
#
_cell.length_a   1.000
_cell.length_b   1.000
_cell.length_c   1.000
_cell.angle_alpha   90.00
_cell.angle_beta   90.00
_cell.angle_gamma   90.00
#
_symmetry.space_group_name_H-M   'P 1'
#
loop_
_entity.id
_entity.type
_entity.pdbx_description
1 polymer ?
#
loop_
_entity_poly.entity_id
_entity_poly.type
_entity_poly.pdbx_seq_one_letter_code
_entity_poly.pdbx_strand_id
1 'polypeptide(L)'
;MADISKQLTKTSKFSHSLKERLDTLGCPYTEGVDESWVLELISKPGEPRIRLLQWLFSKLDSKLNELLDPHNAPIESKMDSRIQRLLYVSSTLGLCKYNDVDLIKGITTGSKQCSFVDQLLDLVCIVDVSEDPRAKIFQSPGVVGESSGLSEQYIADCNYVDQLVIDENMSTLFNSKVNLLRPDIYKNIEMKWVEKGFSKGIPPSVDINQLKEKAYTVANNLDRQTVLLQDLTRSCTYSENGSAIVSTTTRTLQVVLSELSQLVVSFTYCYENEMRLWCNKTPPVLTDLGLAFKRVYNVLEQFVEFLKHLDSIHKSYSELGQDVKIKVTSKTNLVLTSQMALENFQECLTILDESIQRTTGPEASCISTITSEQFC
;
A
#
# COMPACT_ATOMS: atom_id res chain seq x y z
N MET A 1 -32.22 -10.05 11.21
CA MET A 1 -33.08 -10.76 10.23
C MET A 1 -33.23 -10.01 8.91
N ALA A 2 -33.44 -8.68 8.90
CA ALA A 2 -33.54 -7.90 7.65
C ALA A 2 -32.23 -7.83 6.83
N ASP A 3 -31.06 -7.79 7.46
CA ASP A 3 -29.76 -7.75 6.75
C ASP A 3 -29.37 -9.07 6.09
N ILE A 4 -29.75 -10.20 6.68
CA ILE A 4 -29.46 -11.53 6.13
C ILE A 4 -30.28 -11.74 4.84
N SER A 5 -31.53 -11.27 4.81
CA SER A 5 -32.38 -11.33 3.62
C SER A 5 -31.90 -10.40 2.47
N LYS A 6 -31.37 -9.22 2.81
CA LYS A 6 -30.74 -8.32 1.83
C LYS A 6 -29.42 -8.85 1.27
N GLN A 7 -28.62 -9.54 2.08
CA GLN A 7 -27.40 -10.20 1.59
C GLN A 7 -27.73 -11.39 0.68
N LEU A 8 -28.70 -12.25 1.05
CA LEU A 8 -29.09 -13.40 0.23
C LEU A 8 -29.62 -13.00 -1.15
N THR A 9 -30.44 -11.95 -1.21
CA THR A 9 -31.00 -11.44 -2.48
C THR A 9 -29.96 -10.76 -3.36
N LYS A 10 -28.94 -10.10 -2.79
CA LYS A 10 -27.83 -9.52 -3.55
C LYS A 10 -26.90 -10.61 -4.12
N THR A 11 -26.62 -11.65 -3.35
CA THR A 11 -25.80 -12.78 -3.78
C THR A 11 -26.48 -13.62 -4.87
N SER A 12 -27.81 -13.80 -4.78
CA SER A 12 -28.60 -14.50 -5.80
C SER A 12 -28.70 -13.72 -7.13
N LYS A 13 -28.83 -12.39 -7.08
CA LYS A 13 -28.78 -11.57 -8.30
C LYS A 13 -27.40 -11.58 -8.95
N PHE A 14 -26.36 -11.56 -8.13
CA PHE A 14 -24.98 -11.67 -8.62
C PHE A 14 -24.71 -13.03 -9.27
N SER A 15 -25.13 -14.14 -8.65
CA SER A 15 -24.94 -15.49 -9.21
C SER A 15 -25.64 -15.68 -10.54
N HIS A 16 -26.86 -15.15 -10.68
CA HIS A 16 -27.59 -15.20 -11.93
C HIS A 16 -26.91 -14.37 -13.03
N SER A 17 -26.56 -13.11 -12.76
CA SER A 17 -25.88 -12.24 -13.73
C SER A 17 -24.53 -12.82 -14.15
N LEU A 18 -23.77 -13.33 -13.18
CA LEU A 18 -22.50 -13.99 -13.40
C LEU A 18 -22.62 -15.21 -14.32
N LYS A 19 -23.61 -16.07 -14.06
CA LYS A 19 -23.87 -17.27 -14.86
C LYS A 19 -24.24 -16.88 -16.29
N GLU A 20 -25.17 -15.94 -16.47
CA GLU A 20 -25.59 -15.46 -17.79
C GLU A 20 -24.42 -14.91 -18.62
N ARG A 21 -23.53 -14.13 -17.98
CA ARG A 21 -22.32 -13.60 -18.64
C ARG A 21 -21.34 -14.71 -19.01
N LEU A 22 -21.12 -15.69 -18.14
CA LEU A 22 -20.25 -16.83 -18.43
C LEU A 22 -20.82 -17.73 -19.54
N ASP A 23 -22.14 -17.93 -19.55
CA ASP A 23 -22.83 -18.68 -20.60
C ASP A 23 -22.74 -17.96 -21.94
N THR A 24 -22.89 -16.62 -21.95
CA THR A 24 -22.72 -15.78 -23.15
C THR A 24 -21.31 -15.89 -23.72
N LEU A 25 -20.29 -15.92 -22.86
CA LEU A 25 -18.88 -16.09 -23.25
C LEU A 25 -18.52 -17.53 -23.67
N GLY A 26 -19.47 -18.46 -23.60
CA GLY A 26 -19.27 -19.88 -23.94
C GLY A 26 -18.35 -20.61 -22.95
N CYS A 27 -18.48 -20.33 -21.66
CA CYS A 27 -17.66 -20.96 -20.62
C CYS A 27 -17.90 -22.48 -20.55
N PRO A 28 -16.86 -23.33 -20.67
CA PRO A 28 -17.02 -24.79 -20.62
C PRO A 28 -17.36 -25.31 -19.21
N TYR A 29 -17.23 -24.47 -18.18
CA TYR A 29 -17.44 -24.85 -16.78
C TYR A 29 -18.86 -24.54 -16.27
N THR A 30 -19.72 -23.94 -17.08
CA THR A 30 -21.10 -23.57 -16.71
C THR A 30 -22.18 -24.43 -17.38
N GLU A 31 -21.79 -25.34 -18.28
CA GLU A 31 -22.73 -26.21 -18.99
C GLU A 31 -23.46 -27.18 -18.04
N GLY A 32 -24.77 -26.97 -17.89
CA GLY A 32 -25.65 -27.85 -17.10
C GLY A 32 -25.53 -27.72 -15.58
N VAL A 33 -24.92 -26.64 -15.06
CA VAL A 33 -24.72 -26.47 -13.61
C VAL A 33 -25.58 -25.35 -13.00
N ASP A 34 -26.01 -25.55 -11.75
CA ASP A 34 -26.85 -24.61 -11.01
C ASP A 34 -26.09 -23.33 -10.58
N GLU A 35 -26.82 -22.23 -10.35
CA GLU A 35 -26.25 -20.95 -9.90
C GLU A 35 -25.47 -21.05 -8.59
N SER A 36 -25.87 -22.00 -7.72
CA SER A 36 -25.18 -22.32 -6.48
C SER A 36 -23.77 -22.85 -6.72
N TRP A 37 -23.56 -23.65 -7.76
CA TRP A 37 -22.24 -24.14 -8.14
C TRP A 37 -21.34 -23.04 -8.67
N VAL A 38 -21.88 -22.11 -9.46
CA VAL A 38 -21.13 -20.97 -9.99
C VAL A 38 -20.59 -20.08 -8.84
N LEU A 39 -21.40 -19.89 -7.80
CA LEU A 39 -20.95 -19.23 -6.56
C LEU A 39 -19.88 -20.02 -5.83
N GLU A 40 -19.99 -21.34 -5.76
CA GLU A 40 -18.96 -22.20 -5.14
C GLU A 40 -17.66 -22.22 -5.94
N LEU A 41 -17.73 -22.20 -7.26
CA LEU A 41 -16.58 -22.17 -8.18
C LEU A 41 -15.71 -20.94 -7.95
N ILE A 42 -16.34 -19.81 -7.63
CA ILE A 42 -15.63 -18.59 -7.24
C ILE A 42 -15.23 -18.67 -5.77
N SER A 43 -16.15 -18.98 -4.87
CA SER A 43 -15.95 -18.73 -3.44
C SER A 43 -15.05 -19.76 -2.75
N LYS A 44 -14.87 -20.96 -3.33
CA LYS A 44 -14.07 -22.02 -2.74
C LYS A 44 -12.65 -22.06 -3.34
N PRO A 45 -11.62 -22.26 -2.51
CA PRO A 45 -10.28 -22.52 -3.01
C PRO A 45 -10.22 -23.89 -3.70
N GLY A 46 -9.59 -23.96 -4.87
CA GLY A 46 -9.40 -25.23 -5.57
C GLY A 46 -8.97 -25.06 -7.03
N GLU A 47 -8.61 -26.19 -7.65
CA GLU A 47 -8.25 -26.27 -9.07
C GLU A 47 -9.35 -25.73 -10.02
N PRO A 48 -10.66 -25.96 -9.77
CA PRO A 48 -11.72 -25.41 -10.63
C PRO A 48 -11.68 -23.88 -10.74
N ARG A 49 -11.42 -23.18 -9.62
CA ARG A 49 -11.28 -21.72 -9.59
C ARG A 49 -10.09 -21.26 -10.43
N ILE A 50 -8.94 -21.91 -10.26
CA ILE A 50 -7.70 -21.55 -10.98
C ILE A 50 -7.90 -21.74 -12.48
N ARG A 51 -8.57 -22.83 -12.90
CA ARG A 51 -8.89 -23.08 -14.30
C ARG A 51 -9.88 -22.07 -14.89
N LEU A 52 -10.88 -21.66 -14.12
CA LEU A 52 -11.79 -20.60 -14.54
C LEU A 52 -11.03 -19.28 -14.79
N LEU A 53 -10.15 -18.89 -13.86
CA LEU A 53 -9.35 -17.68 -14.01
C LEU A 53 -8.41 -17.77 -15.21
N GLN A 54 -7.74 -18.91 -15.41
CA GLN A 54 -6.90 -19.13 -16.59
C GLN A 54 -7.70 -19.00 -17.90
N TRP A 55 -8.90 -19.58 -17.94
CA TRP A 55 -9.77 -19.47 -19.10
C TRP A 55 -10.19 -18.02 -19.36
N LEU A 56 -10.58 -17.27 -18.33
CA LEU A 56 -10.93 -15.84 -18.47
C LEU A 56 -9.74 -15.02 -18.99
N PHE A 57 -8.54 -15.22 -18.47
CA PHE A 57 -7.34 -14.53 -18.99
C PHE A 57 -6.98 -14.96 -20.41
N SER A 58 -7.21 -16.23 -20.78
CA SER A 58 -7.00 -16.70 -22.16
C SER A 58 -7.94 -16.05 -23.16
N LYS A 59 -9.14 -15.65 -22.72
CA LYS A 59 -10.12 -14.91 -23.53
C LYS A 59 -9.76 -13.44 -23.71
N LEU A 60 -8.96 -12.88 -22.80
CA LEU A 60 -8.51 -11.49 -22.90
C LEU A 60 -7.40 -11.33 -23.94
N ASP A 61 -6.44 -12.25 -23.97
CA ASP A 61 -5.35 -12.26 -24.95
C ASP A 61 -4.75 -13.68 -25.10
N SER A 62 -4.54 -14.11 -26.34
CA SER A 62 -3.80 -15.33 -26.72
C SER A 62 -2.43 -15.45 -26.05
N LYS A 63 -1.70 -14.35 -25.87
CA LYS A 63 -0.37 -14.33 -25.22
C LYS A 63 -0.43 -14.62 -23.72
N LEU A 64 -1.53 -14.24 -23.06
CA LEU A 64 -1.75 -14.58 -21.66
C LEU A 64 -1.98 -16.08 -21.49
N ASN A 65 -2.58 -16.73 -22.48
CA ASN A 65 -2.75 -18.19 -22.48
C ASN A 65 -1.38 -18.91 -22.50
N GLU A 66 -0.44 -18.46 -23.34
CA GLU A 66 0.92 -19.03 -23.39
C GLU A 66 1.69 -18.85 -22.08
N LEU A 67 1.54 -17.68 -21.44
CA LEU A 67 2.16 -17.39 -20.15
C LEU A 67 1.58 -18.26 -19.02
N LEU A 68 0.28 -18.51 -19.06
CA LEU A 68 -0.45 -19.28 -18.04
C LEU A 68 -0.43 -20.79 -18.30
N ASP A 69 0.18 -21.23 -19.41
CA ASP A 69 0.32 -22.64 -19.75
C ASP A 69 1.23 -23.38 -18.76
N PRO A 70 0.75 -24.47 -18.12
CA PRO A 70 1.55 -25.31 -17.23
C PRO A 70 2.76 -25.98 -17.91
N HIS A 71 2.81 -26.08 -19.24
CA HIS A 71 3.94 -26.65 -19.97
C HIS A 71 5.18 -25.75 -20.01
N ASN A 72 5.02 -24.44 -19.80
CA ASN A 72 6.09 -23.44 -19.81
C ASN A 72 6.69 -23.18 -18.42
N ALA A 73 6.49 -24.07 -17.43
CA ALA A 73 6.93 -23.89 -16.05
C ALA A 73 8.03 -24.90 -15.64
N PRO A 74 9.15 -24.45 -15.03
CA PRO A 74 10.13 -25.35 -14.46
C PRO A 74 9.54 -26.17 -13.30
N ILE A 75 9.95 -27.44 -13.21
CA ILE A 75 9.21 -28.57 -12.61
C ILE A 75 9.03 -28.49 -11.08
N GLU A 76 9.72 -27.60 -10.36
CA GLU A 76 9.83 -27.69 -8.89
C GLU A 76 8.68 -27.07 -8.08
N SER A 77 7.71 -26.39 -8.69
CA SER A 77 6.52 -25.89 -7.95
C SER A 77 5.35 -25.52 -8.88
N LYS A 78 4.64 -26.52 -9.42
CA LYS A 78 3.62 -26.29 -10.47
C LYS A 78 2.39 -25.49 -10.02
N MET A 79 1.99 -25.57 -8.75
CA MET A 79 0.77 -24.91 -8.25
C MET A 79 1.03 -23.48 -7.77
N ASP A 80 2.10 -23.24 -6.99
CA ASP A 80 2.42 -21.86 -6.57
C ASP A 80 2.95 -21.03 -7.75
N SER A 81 3.63 -21.62 -8.74
CA SER A 81 4.01 -20.87 -9.96
C SER A 81 2.79 -20.41 -10.78
N ARG A 82 1.76 -21.24 -10.95
CA ARG A 82 0.50 -20.85 -11.65
C ARG A 82 -0.20 -19.71 -10.92
N ILE A 83 -0.30 -19.80 -9.60
CA ILE A 83 -0.95 -18.78 -8.77
C ILE A 83 -0.17 -17.47 -8.80
N GLN A 84 1.17 -17.53 -8.76
CA GLN A 84 2.04 -16.37 -8.89
C GLN A 84 1.90 -15.70 -10.26
N ARG A 85 1.81 -16.47 -11.35
CA ARG A 85 1.57 -15.92 -12.70
C ARG A 85 0.20 -15.26 -12.82
N LEU A 86 -0.85 -15.91 -12.31
CA LEU A 86 -2.19 -15.32 -12.26
C LEU A 86 -2.21 -14.03 -11.43
N LEU A 87 -1.50 -14.01 -10.30
CA LEU A 87 -1.36 -12.82 -9.45
C LEU A 87 -0.60 -11.70 -10.17
N TYR A 88 0.47 -12.03 -10.88
CA TYR A 88 1.23 -11.08 -11.69
C TYR A 88 0.36 -10.44 -12.78
N VAL A 89 -0.36 -11.25 -13.57
CA VAL A 89 -1.26 -10.75 -14.62
C VAL A 89 -2.40 -9.92 -14.01
N SER A 90 -3.03 -10.43 -12.95
CA SER A 90 -4.14 -9.74 -12.28
C SER A 90 -3.72 -8.38 -11.69
N SER A 91 -2.52 -8.30 -11.11
CA SER A 91 -1.99 -7.05 -10.55
C SER A 91 -1.55 -6.08 -11.64
N THR A 92 -1.01 -6.57 -12.75
CA THR A 92 -0.63 -5.76 -13.91
C THR A 92 -1.87 -5.13 -14.57
N LEU A 93 -2.99 -5.86 -14.63
CA LEU A 93 -4.27 -5.37 -15.14
C LEU A 93 -5.02 -4.47 -14.13
N GLY A 94 -4.46 -4.23 -12.94
CA GLY A 94 -5.06 -3.38 -11.91
C GLY A 94 -6.25 -4.00 -11.17
N LEU A 95 -6.47 -5.32 -11.30
CA LEU A 95 -7.60 -6.02 -10.66
C LEU A 95 -7.34 -6.34 -9.18
N CYS A 96 -6.07 -6.48 -8.78
CA CYS A 96 -5.70 -6.76 -7.39
C CYS A 96 -4.30 -6.23 -7.03
N LYS A 97 -3.91 -6.31 -5.75
CA LYS A 97 -2.56 -5.94 -5.30
C LYS A 97 -1.56 -7.06 -5.58
N TYR A 98 -0.29 -6.72 -5.74
CA TYR A 98 0.81 -7.67 -5.99
C TYR A 98 1.00 -8.76 -4.91
N ASN A 99 0.46 -8.56 -3.70
CA ASN A 99 0.51 -9.52 -2.59
C ASN A 99 -0.83 -10.22 -2.32
N ASP A 100 -1.88 -10.01 -3.14
CA ASP A 100 -3.22 -10.59 -2.93
C ASP A 100 -3.30 -12.07 -3.39
N VAL A 101 -2.37 -12.92 -2.93
CA VAL A 101 -2.34 -14.37 -3.24
C VAL A 101 -3.63 -15.05 -2.78
N ASP A 102 -4.15 -14.66 -1.62
CA ASP A 102 -5.37 -15.21 -1.02
C ASP A 102 -6.63 -14.87 -1.83
N LEU A 103 -6.58 -13.82 -2.64
CA LEU A 103 -7.67 -13.44 -3.53
C LEU A 103 -7.72 -14.38 -4.72
N ILE A 104 -6.55 -14.69 -5.31
CA ILE A 104 -6.45 -15.66 -6.41
C ILE A 104 -6.81 -17.06 -5.91
N LYS A 105 -6.32 -17.47 -4.74
CA LYS A 105 -6.65 -18.75 -4.11
C LYS A 105 -8.11 -18.89 -3.70
N GLY A 106 -8.87 -17.80 -3.54
CA GLY A 106 -10.28 -17.86 -3.13
C GLY A 106 -10.49 -18.01 -1.61
N ILE A 107 -9.52 -17.57 -0.81
CA ILE A 107 -9.55 -17.65 0.67
C ILE A 107 -10.09 -16.33 1.29
N THR A 108 -10.15 -15.26 0.48
CA THR A 108 -10.53 -13.92 0.95
C THR A 108 -12.05 -13.76 1.16
N THR A 109 -12.50 -12.64 1.75
CA THR A 109 -13.93 -12.33 1.93
C THR A 109 -14.71 -12.36 0.60
N GLY A 110 -15.91 -12.93 0.60
CA GLY A 110 -16.73 -13.12 -0.60
C GLY A 110 -17.00 -11.84 -1.39
N SER A 111 -17.17 -10.70 -0.71
CA SER A 111 -17.35 -9.39 -1.38
C SER A 111 -16.15 -8.98 -2.26
N LYS A 112 -14.91 -9.21 -1.78
CA LYS A 112 -13.70 -8.88 -2.53
C LYS A 112 -13.50 -9.85 -3.70
N GLN A 113 -13.86 -11.13 -3.52
CA GLN A 113 -13.83 -12.12 -4.59
C GLN A 113 -14.85 -11.82 -5.69
N CYS A 114 -16.08 -11.45 -5.32
CA CYS A 114 -17.12 -11.04 -6.26
C CYS A 114 -16.68 -9.82 -7.08
N SER A 115 -16.19 -8.76 -6.43
CA SER A 115 -15.73 -7.55 -7.12
C SER A 115 -14.58 -7.84 -8.08
N PHE A 116 -13.66 -8.72 -7.71
CA PHE A 116 -12.54 -9.11 -8.57
C PHE A 116 -13.02 -9.84 -9.84
N VAL A 117 -13.91 -10.83 -9.68
CA VAL A 117 -14.41 -11.60 -10.83
C VAL A 117 -15.33 -10.75 -11.71
N ASP A 118 -16.13 -9.86 -11.11
CA ASP A 118 -16.99 -8.93 -11.85
C ASP A 118 -16.18 -7.98 -12.74
N GLN A 119 -15.11 -7.37 -12.20
CA GLN A 119 -14.19 -6.52 -12.96
C GLN A 119 -13.45 -7.29 -14.06
N LEU A 120 -13.00 -8.51 -13.77
CA LEU A 120 -12.36 -9.36 -14.77
C LEU A 120 -13.34 -9.72 -15.90
N LEU A 121 -14.57 -10.05 -15.56
CA LEU A 121 -15.61 -10.34 -16.55
C LEU A 121 -16.00 -9.11 -17.35
N ASP A 122 -16.00 -7.91 -16.75
CA ASP A 122 -16.24 -6.67 -17.49
C ASP A 122 -15.19 -6.49 -18.58
N LEU A 123 -13.91 -6.67 -18.23
CA LEU A 123 -12.84 -6.64 -19.22
C LEU A 123 -13.04 -7.70 -20.32
N VAL A 124 -13.31 -8.95 -19.96
CA VAL A 124 -13.46 -10.03 -20.93
C VAL A 124 -14.69 -9.81 -21.82
N CYS A 125 -15.83 -9.38 -21.27
CA CYS A 125 -17.01 -9.04 -22.04
C CYS A 125 -16.76 -7.86 -22.99
N ILE A 126 -16.02 -6.83 -22.57
CA ILE A 126 -15.66 -5.71 -23.45
C ILE A 126 -14.81 -6.20 -24.62
N VAL A 127 -13.81 -7.05 -24.35
CA VAL A 127 -12.94 -7.63 -25.39
C VAL A 127 -13.74 -8.53 -26.33
N ASP A 128 -14.58 -9.42 -25.81
CA ASP A 128 -15.40 -10.33 -26.60
C ASP A 128 -16.41 -9.57 -27.48
N VAL A 129 -17.04 -8.51 -26.95
CA VAL A 129 -17.88 -7.59 -27.74
C VAL A 129 -17.06 -6.87 -28.80
N SER A 130 -15.80 -6.49 -28.53
CA SER A 130 -14.94 -5.83 -29.52
C SER A 130 -14.44 -6.77 -30.63
N GLU A 131 -14.40 -8.08 -30.36
CA GLU A 131 -14.03 -9.13 -31.31
C GLU A 131 -15.24 -9.66 -32.11
N ASP A 132 -16.48 -9.32 -31.72
CA ASP A 132 -17.69 -9.60 -32.50
C ASP A 132 -17.53 -9.01 -33.93
N PRO A 133 -17.71 -9.82 -34.99
CA PRO A 133 -17.68 -9.35 -36.37
C PRO A 133 -18.54 -8.11 -36.65
N ARG A 134 -19.61 -7.88 -35.87
CA ARG A 134 -20.46 -6.69 -35.96
C ARG A 134 -19.87 -5.45 -35.29
N ALA A 135 -19.02 -5.62 -34.28
CA ALA A 135 -18.31 -4.53 -33.60
C ALA A 135 -16.98 -4.17 -34.27
N LYS A 136 -16.42 -5.06 -35.10
CA LYS A 136 -15.31 -4.73 -36.03
C LYS A 136 -15.66 -3.58 -36.99
N ILE A 137 -16.95 -3.34 -37.24
CA ILE A 137 -17.46 -2.19 -38.00
C ILE A 137 -17.16 -0.85 -37.28
N PHE A 138 -16.99 -0.89 -35.95
CA PHE A 138 -16.72 0.28 -35.11
C PHE A 138 -15.27 0.37 -34.61
N GLN A 139 -14.38 -0.54 -35.04
CA GLN A 139 -12.95 -0.37 -34.80
C GLN A 139 -12.46 0.88 -35.55
N SER A 140 -11.62 1.67 -34.89
CA SER A 140 -11.09 2.91 -35.46
C SER A 140 -10.44 2.61 -36.82
N PRO A 141 -10.79 3.36 -37.89
CA PRO A 141 -10.23 3.14 -39.22
C PRO A 141 -8.70 3.18 -39.18
N GLY A 142 -8.04 2.22 -39.85
CA GLY A 142 -6.58 2.20 -40.00
C GLY A 142 -5.79 1.34 -38.99
N VAL A 143 -6.45 0.62 -38.09
CA VAL A 143 -5.78 -0.42 -37.29
C VAL A 143 -5.61 -1.67 -38.14
N VAL A 144 -4.44 -1.81 -38.79
CA VAL A 144 -4.04 -3.05 -39.45
C VAL A 144 -3.67 -4.06 -38.36
N GLY A 145 -4.65 -4.85 -37.93
CA GLY A 145 -4.35 -6.06 -37.17
C GLY A 145 -3.61 -7.06 -38.06
N GLU A 146 -2.52 -7.65 -37.56
CA GLU A 146 -1.76 -8.70 -38.27
C GLU A 146 -2.61 -9.96 -38.62
N SER A 147 -3.85 -10.01 -38.12
CA SER A 147 -4.82 -11.11 -38.29
C SER A 147 -5.90 -10.87 -39.35
N SER A 148 -6.03 -9.67 -39.92
CA SER A 148 -7.10 -9.35 -40.89
C SER A 148 -6.57 -9.30 -42.32
N GLY A 149 -7.20 -10.04 -43.25
CA GLY A 149 -6.82 -10.01 -44.66
C GLY A 149 -7.14 -8.66 -45.33
N LEU A 150 -6.31 -8.24 -46.30
CA LEU A 150 -6.46 -6.96 -47.02
C LEU A 150 -7.86 -6.77 -47.64
N SER A 151 -8.45 -7.86 -48.17
CA SER A 151 -9.79 -7.84 -48.75
C SER A 151 -10.89 -7.63 -47.70
N GLU A 152 -10.67 -8.09 -46.48
CA GLU A 152 -11.63 -8.00 -45.39
C GLU A 152 -11.63 -6.58 -44.80
N GLN A 153 -10.45 -5.96 -44.70
CA GLN A 153 -10.29 -4.55 -44.35
C GLN A 153 -10.97 -3.63 -45.36
N TYR A 154 -10.78 -3.87 -46.66
CA TYR A 154 -11.41 -3.06 -47.71
C TYR A 154 -12.94 -3.07 -47.60
N ILE A 155 -13.53 -4.24 -47.35
CA ILE A 155 -14.99 -4.37 -47.19
C ILE A 155 -15.46 -3.65 -45.92
N ALA A 156 -14.70 -3.74 -44.82
CA ALA A 156 -15.01 -3.02 -43.58
C ALA A 156 -14.96 -1.49 -43.78
N ASP A 157 -13.95 -0.98 -44.48
CA ASP A 157 -13.79 0.45 -44.77
C ASP A 157 -14.94 0.98 -45.66
N CYS A 158 -15.34 0.23 -46.70
CA CYS A 158 -16.47 0.61 -47.54
C CYS A 158 -17.79 0.64 -46.75
N ASN A 159 -18.06 -0.38 -45.95
CA ASN A 159 -19.28 -0.46 -45.14
C ASN A 159 -19.33 0.64 -44.08
N TYR A 160 -18.19 1.03 -43.51
CA TYR A 160 -18.10 2.14 -42.56
C TYR A 160 -18.45 3.48 -43.22
N VAL A 161 -17.95 3.74 -44.44
CA VAL A 161 -18.30 4.95 -45.20
C VAL A 161 -19.80 4.97 -45.50
N ASP A 162 -20.37 3.84 -45.92
CA ASP A 162 -21.81 3.73 -46.17
C ASP A 162 -22.62 3.98 -44.90
N GLN A 163 -22.19 3.44 -43.76
CA GLN A 163 -22.81 3.68 -42.45
C GLN A 163 -22.71 5.15 -42.03
N LEU A 164 -21.55 5.79 -42.18
CA LEU A 164 -21.36 7.23 -41.89
C LEU A 164 -22.34 8.10 -42.68
N VAL A 165 -22.59 7.74 -43.94
CA VAL A 165 -23.51 8.46 -44.82
C VAL A 165 -24.98 8.23 -44.42
N ILE A 166 -25.29 7.07 -43.83
CA ILE A 166 -26.65 6.68 -43.42
C ILE A 166 -26.99 7.19 -42.00
N ASP A 167 -26.06 7.04 -41.05
CA ASP A 167 -26.29 7.25 -39.62
C ASP A 167 -26.14 8.72 -39.22
N GLU A 168 -25.23 9.46 -39.88
CA GLU A 168 -25.16 10.90 -39.75
C GLU A 168 -25.91 11.56 -40.91
N ASN A 169 -26.94 12.33 -40.57
CA ASN A 169 -27.58 13.21 -41.53
C ASN A 169 -26.49 14.15 -42.07
N MET A 170 -25.98 13.93 -43.29
CA MET A 170 -24.87 14.72 -43.84
C MET A 170 -25.17 16.24 -43.80
N SER A 171 -26.45 16.61 -43.79
CA SER A 171 -26.89 17.99 -43.56
C SER A 171 -26.52 18.56 -42.19
N THR A 172 -26.39 17.76 -41.12
CA THR A 172 -25.89 18.17 -39.80
C THR A 172 -24.38 18.28 -39.72
N LEU A 173 -23.63 17.41 -40.41
CA LEU A 173 -22.17 17.54 -40.55
C LEU A 173 -21.76 18.80 -41.32
N PHE A 174 -22.54 19.15 -42.34
CA PHE A 174 -22.36 20.39 -43.10
C PHE A 174 -23.21 21.56 -42.59
N ASN A 175 -23.89 21.42 -41.45
CA ASN A 175 -24.60 22.55 -40.85
C ASN A 175 -23.55 23.52 -40.31
N SER A 176 -23.38 24.64 -41.00
CA SER A 176 -22.34 25.65 -40.77
C SER A 176 -22.49 26.43 -39.45
N LYS A 177 -23.17 25.88 -38.43
CA LYS A 177 -23.00 26.33 -37.04
C LYS A 177 -21.71 25.71 -36.50
N VAL A 178 -20.59 26.08 -37.11
CA VAL A 178 -19.27 25.78 -36.57
C VAL A 178 -19.17 26.53 -35.25
N ASN A 179 -19.32 25.81 -34.14
CA ASN A 179 -18.95 26.33 -32.83
C ASN A 179 -17.42 26.41 -32.81
N LEU A 180 -16.89 27.52 -33.34
CA LEU A 180 -15.46 27.84 -33.39
C LEU A 180 -14.83 27.97 -32.00
N LEU A 181 -15.65 27.97 -30.95
CA LEU A 181 -15.24 28.12 -29.57
C LEU A 181 -15.42 26.80 -28.84
N ARG A 182 -14.39 26.42 -28.08
CA ARG A 182 -14.45 25.25 -27.21
C ARG A 182 -15.65 25.36 -26.22
N PRO A 183 -16.27 24.24 -25.81
CA PRO A 183 -17.50 24.25 -25.00
C PRO A 183 -17.40 24.99 -23.66
N ASP A 184 -16.20 25.02 -23.07
CA ASP A 184 -15.86 25.78 -21.86
C ASP A 184 -15.91 27.30 -22.09
N ILE A 185 -15.38 27.77 -23.22
CA ILE A 185 -15.40 29.18 -23.61
C ILE A 185 -16.83 29.61 -23.91
N TYR A 186 -17.60 28.77 -24.61
CA TYR A 186 -19.01 29.06 -24.93
C TYR A 186 -19.86 29.22 -23.66
N LYS A 187 -19.70 28.32 -22.68
CA LYS A 187 -20.40 28.43 -21.38
C LYS A 187 -20.05 29.71 -20.64
N ASN A 188 -18.78 30.11 -20.64
CA ASN A 188 -18.35 31.35 -19.99
C ASN A 188 -18.95 32.60 -20.66
N ILE A 189 -19.06 32.59 -21.98
CA ILE A 189 -19.70 33.67 -22.74
C ILE A 189 -21.20 33.71 -22.46
N GLU A 190 -21.86 32.55 -22.44
CA GLU A 190 -23.29 32.44 -22.15
C GLU A 190 -23.62 32.89 -20.72
N MET A 191 -22.77 32.56 -19.73
CA MET A 191 -22.90 33.08 -18.37
C MET A 191 -22.81 34.62 -18.35
N LYS A 192 -21.85 35.20 -19.07
CA LYS A 192 -21.72 36.66 -19.20
C LYS A 192 -22.87 37.33 -19.97
N TRP A 193 -23.53 36.60 -20.87
CA TRP A 193 -24.75 37.08 -21.53
C TRP A 193 -25.92 37.13 -20.57
N VAL A 194 -26.10 36.07 -19.77
CA VAL A 194 -27.14 36.00 -18.74
C VAL A 194 -26.93 37.06 -17.66
N GLU A 195 -25.70 37.30 -17.22
CA GLU A 195 -25.35 38.39 -16.29
C GLU A 195 -25.73 39.78 -16.83
N LYS A 196 -25.74 39.95 -18.15
CA LYS A 196 -26.14 41.19 -18.83
C LYS A 196 -27.62 41.22 -19.22
N GLY A 197 -28.41 40.23 -18.81
CA GLY A 197 -29.86 40.16 -19.03
C GLY A 197 -30.30 39.57 -20.37
N PHE A 198 -29.41 38.91 -21.12
CA PHE A 198 -29.75 38.24 -22.38
C PHE A 198 -30.24 36.80 -22.17
N SER A 199 -31.08 36.31 -23.09
CA SER A 199 -31.62 34.95 -23.06
C SER A 199 -30.60 33.89 -23.47
N LYS A 200 -30.66 32.74 -22.81
CA LYS A 200 -29.77 31.59 -23.04
C LYS A 200 -29.92 31.08 -24.48
N GLY A 201 -28.81 30.83 -25.16
CA GLY A 201 -28.78 30.32 -26.54
C GLY A 201 -29.04 31.35 -27.67
N ILE A 202 -29.32 32.62 -27.37
CA ILE A 202 -29.52 33.67 -28.38
C ILE A 202 -28.39 34.70 -28.25
N PRO A 203 -27.49 34.82 -29.24
CA PRO A 203 -26.45 35.84 -29.21
C PRO A 203 -27.06 37.24 -29.15
N PRO A 204 -26.54 38.16 -28.30
CA PRO A 204 -26.98 39.54 -28.30
C PRO A 204 -26.70 40.19 -29.67
N SER A 205 -27.65 40.98 -30.17
CA SER A 205 -27.43 41.79 -31.38
C SER A 205 -26.24 42.72 -31.14
N VAL A 206 -25.18 42.56 -31.92
CA VAL A 206 -23.94 43.32 -31.76
C VAL A 206 -24.08 44.65 -32.48
N ASP A 207 -24.02 45.75 -31.73
CA ASP A 207 -23.84 47.07 -32.31
C ASP A 207 -22.40 47.20 -32.85
N ILE A 208 -22.28 47.24 -34.18
CA ILE A 208 -21.02 47.27 -34.92
C ILE A 208 -20.18 48.49 -34.51
N ASN A 209 -20.82 49.61 -34.16
CA ASN A 209 -20.11 50.84 -33.78
C ASN A 209 -19.44 50.70 -32.41
N GLN A 210 -20.13 50.10 -31.42
CA GLN A 210 -19.53 49.82 -30.11
C GLN A 210 -18.41 48.78 -30.19
N LEU A 211 -18.55 47.78 -31.06
CA LEU A 211 -17.49 46.80 -31.26
C LEU A 211 -16.24 47.44 -31.88
N LYS A 212 -16.44 48.34 -32.86
CA LYS A 212 -15.35 49.09 -33.49
C LYS A 212 -14.62 49.98 -32.48
N GLU A 213 -15.34 50.68 -31.62
CA GLU A 213 -14.76 51.51 -30.56
C GLU A 213 -13.94 50.68 -29.55
N LYS A 214 -14.46 49.52 -29.12
CA LYS A 214 -13.73 48.60 -28.24
C LYS A 214 -12.51 48.00 -28.92
N ALA A 215 -12.59 47.66 -30.19
CA ALA A 215 -11.47 47.17 -30.97
C ALA A 215 -10.35 48.21 -31.06
N TYR A 216 -10.68 49.48 -31.33
CA TYR A 216 -9.69 50.57 -31.31
C TYR A 216 -9.07 50.77 -29.92
N THR A 217 -9.88 50.70 -28.87
CA THR A 217 -9.39 50.82 -27.49
C THR A 217 -8.42 49.69 -27.13
N VAL A 218 -8.71 48.45 -27.55
CA VAL A 218 -7.83 47.30 -27.33
C VAL A 218 -6.56 47.42 -28.17
N ALA A 219 -6.65 47.84 -29.43
CA ALA A 219 -5.50 48.06 -30.30
C ALA A 219 -4.54 49.10 -29.69
N ASN A 220 -5.05 50.26 -29.26
CA ASN A 220 -4.23 51.29 -28.60
C ASN A 220 -3.59 50.79 -27.30
N ASN A 221 -4.29 49.98 -26.51
CA ASN A 221 -3.71 49.38 -25.31
C ASN A 221 -2.62 48.37 -25.64
N LEU A 222 -2.81 47.57 -26.69
CA LEU A 222 -1.84 46.59 -27.15
C LEU A 222 -0.57 47.27 -27.67
N ASP A 223 -0.71 48.35 -28.43
CA ASP A 223 0.43 49.17 -28.87
C ASP A 223 1.18 49.75 -27.68
N ARG A 224 0.46 50.32 -26.70
CA ARG A 224 1.07 50.86 -25.48
C ARG A 224 1.83 49.80 -24.67
N GLN A 225 1.26 48.60 -24.51
CA GLN A 225 1.90 47.50 -23.80
C GLN A 225 3.10 46.93 -24.59
N THR A 226 3.01 46.90 -25.91
CA THR A 226 4.11 46.46 -26.78
C THR A 226 5.30 47.41 -26.68
N VAL A 227 5.05 48.73 -26.63
CA VAL A 227 6.10 49.74 -26.39
C VAL A 227 6.74 49.54 -25.02
N LEU A 228 5.94 49.34 -23.97
CA LEU A 228 6.46 49.05 -22.62
C LEU A 228 7.32 47.79 -22.58
N LEU A 229 6.90 46.71 -23.26
CA LEU A 229 7.67 45.47 -23.36
C LEU A 229 8.96 45.67 -24.15
N GLN A 230 8.96 46.46 -25.22
CA GLN A 230 10.17 46.78 -25.96
C GLN A 230 11.16 47.58 -25.11
N ASP A 231 10.69 48.53 -24.31
CA ASP A 231 11.55 49.30 -23.41
C ASP A 231 12.09 48.43 -22.25
N LEU A 232 11.28 47.53 -21.69
CA LEU A 232 11.72 46.51 -20.73
C LEU A 232 12.74 45.56 -21.34
N THR A 233 12.55 45.14 -22.59
CA THR A 233 13.48 44.25 -23.30
C THR A 233 14.80 44.96 -23.59
N ARG A 234 14.79 46.26 -23.91
CA ARG A 234 16.01 47.08 -24.02
C ARG A 234 16.71 47.27 -22.68
N SER A 235 15.94 47.35 -21.59
CA SER A 235 16.46 47.51 -20.23
C SER A 235 17.03 46.20 -19.66
N CYS A 236 16.45 45.05 -20.03
CA CYS A 236 16.96 43.72 -19.72
C CYS A 236 18.02 43.30 -20.75
N THR A 237 19.27 43.73 -20.54
CA THR A 237 20.41 43.15 -21.23
C THR A 237 20.66 41.73 -20.69
N TYR A 238 20.02 40.73 -21.29
CA TYR A 238 20.51 39.36 -21.17
C TYR A 238 21.88 39.32 -21.84
N SER A 239 22.93 39.43 -21.04
CA SER A 239 24.30 39.23 -21.52
C SER A 239 24.36 37.87 -22.22
N GLU A 240 24.93 37.80 -23.43
CA GLU A 240 25.18 36.54 -24.16
C GLU A 240 25.96 35.53 -23.31
N ASN A 241 26.67 36.00 -22.26
CA ASN A 241 27.34 35.18 -21.26
C ASN A 241 26.38 34.34 -20.41
N GLY A 242 25.10 34.71 -20.31
CA GLY A 242 24.07 33.95 -19.61
C GLY A 242 23.82 32.58 -20.24
N SER A 243 23.92 32.45 -21.56
CA SER A 243 23.76 31.16 -22.25
C SER A 243 24.88 30.18 -21.91
N ALA A 244 26.12 30.67 -21.85
CA ALA A 244 27.29 29.88 -21.46
C ALA A 244 27.26 29.48 -19.97
N ILE A 245 26.84 30.39 -19.09
CA ILE A 245 26.73 30.11 -17.65
C ILE A 245 25.58 29.13 -17.39
N VAL A 246 24.43 29.30 -18.05
CA VAL A 246 23.27 28.39 -17.93
C VAL A 246 23.64 27.00 -18.45
N SER A 247 24.25 26.89 -19.64
CA SER A 247 24.69 25.60 -20.17
C SER A 247 25.74 24.90 -19.31
N THR A 248 26.69 25.65 -18.74
CA THR A 248 27.68 25.12 -17.78
C THR A 248 26.97 24.62 -16.53
N THR A 249 26.04 25.40 -15.97
CA THR A 249 25.28 25.03 -14.76
C THR A 249 24.40 23.81 -15.00
N THR A 250 23.72 23.73 -16.14
CA THR A 250 22.92 22.57 -16.54
C THR A 250 23.79 21.33 -16.68
N ARG A 251 24.99 21.45 -17.26
CA ARG A 251 25.92 20.33 -17.39
C ARG A 251 26.47 19.87 -16.04
N THR A 252 26.81 20.80 -15.15
CA THR A 252 27.21 20.48 -13.77
C THR A 252 26.08 19.77 -13.02
N LEU A 253 24.86 20.28 -13.11
CA LEU A 253 23.69 19.65 -12.48
C LEU A 253 23.44 18.24 -13.03
N GLN A 254 23.59 18.05 -14.34
CA GLN A 254 23.44 16.74 -14.97
C GLN A 254 24.49 15.75 -14.46
N VAL A 255 25.75 16.19 -14.29
CA VAL A 255 26.81 15.36 -13.71
C VAL A 255 26.48 14.98 -12.27
N VAL A 256 26.11 15.95 -11.42
CA VAL A 256 25.76 15.69 -10.02
C VAL A 256 24.57 14.75 -9.88
N LEU A 257 23.53 14.92 -10.71
CA LEU A 257 22.37 14.01 -10.72
C LEU A 257 22.74 12.62 -11.21
N SER A 258 23.70 12.51 -12.14
CA SER A 258 24.20 11.21 -12.60
C SER A 258 25.00 10.51 -11.51
N GLU A 259 25.88 11.22 -10.81
CA GLU A 259 26.62 10.72 -9.65
C GLU A 259 25.69 10.28 -8.52
N LEU A 260 24.67 11.09 -8.23
CA LEU A 260 23.65 10.74 -7.23
C LEU A 260 22.88 9.48 -7.63
N SER A 261 22.48 9.35 -8.90
CA SER A 261 21.77 8.16 -9.36
C SER A 261 22.66 6.91 -9.28
N GLN A 262 23.95 7.02 -9.62
CA GLN A 262 24.91 5.93 -9.48
C GLN A 262 25.14 5.56 -8.00
N LEU A 263 25.20 6.55 -7.10
CA LEU A 263 25.32 6.31 -5.66
C LEU A 263 24.08 5.59 -5.12
N VAL A 264 22.88 6.00 -5.53
CA VAL A 264 21.64 5.35 -5.14
C VAL A 264 21.59 3.91 -5.67
N VAL A 265 21.96 3.67 -6.93
CA VAL A 265 22.02 2.30 -7.49
C VAL A 265 23.03 1.44 -6.72
N SER A 266 24.21 1.99 -6.43
CA SER A 266 25.25 1.28 -5.66
C SER A 266 24.80 0.99 -4.23
N PHE A 267 24.14 1.95 -3.58
CA PHE A 267 23.54 1.79 -2.26
C PHE A 267 22.43 0.74 -2.28
N THR A 268 21.51 0.79 -3.23
CA THR A 268 20.44 -0.20 -3.36
C THR A 268 21.00 -1.59 -3.58
N TYR A 269 22.03 -1.74 -4.42
CA TYR A 269 22.70 -3.02 -4.64
C TYR A 269 23.35 -3.55 -3.34
N CYS A 270 24.10 -2.70 -2.63
CA CYS A 270 24.73 -3.06 -1.36
C CYS A 270 23.68 -3.38 -0.28
N TYR A 271 22.61 -2.59 -0.22
CA TYR A 271 21.50 -2.82 0.69
C TYR A 271 20.83 -4.16 0.41
N GLU A 272 20.45 -4.45 -0.83
CA GLU A 272 19.75 -5.69 -1.19
C GLU A 272 20.60 -6.95 -1.00
N ASN A 273 21.89 -6.88 -1.35
CA ASN A 273 22.76 -8.07 -1.34
C ASN A 273 23.50 -8.29 -0.03
N GLU A 274 23.88 -7.22 0.67
CA GLU A 274 24.71 -7.33 1.88
C GLU A 274 23.93 -6.96 3.14
N MET A 275 23.21 -5.84 3.15
CA MET A 275 22.59 -5.33 4.39
C MET A 275 21.21 -5.93 4.69
N ARG A 276 20.42 -6.28 3.66
CA ARG A 276 19.02 -6.75 3.79
C ARG A 276 18.91 -8.01 4.64
N LEU A 277 19.93 -8.86 4.61
CA LEU A 277 20.05 -10.06 5.43
C LEU A 277 20.22 -9.76 6.93
N TRP A 278 20.72 -8.57 7.28
CA TRP A 278 20.89 -8.13 8.67
C TRP A 278 19.73 -7.24 9.12
N CYS A 279 19.20 -6.39 8.23
CA CYS A 279 18.10 -5.47 8.55
C CYS A 279 16.75 -6.15 8.77
N ASN A 280 16.53 -7.36 8.22
CA ASN A 280 15.30 -8.13 8.40
C ASN A 280 15.40 -9.25 9.44
N LYS A 281 16.49 -9.32 10.23
CA LYS A 281 16.56 -10.27 11.34
C LYS A 281 15.60 -9.81 12.44
N THR A 282 14.71 -10.70 12.86
CA THR A 282 13.95 -10.50 14.09
C THR A 282 14.93 -10.25 15.24
N PRO A 283 14.68 -9.28 16.13
CA PRO A 283 15.57 -9.01 17.26
C PRO A 283 15.89 -10.32 17.99
N PRO A 284 17.16 -10.56 18.36
CA PRO A 284 17.54 -11.79 19.05
C PRO A 284 16.65 -11.93 20.28
N VAL A 285 16.00 -13.08 20.42
CA VAL A 285 15.21 -13.40 21.61
C VAL A 285 16.18 -13.43 22.77
N LEU A 286 16.22 -12.35 23.54
CA LEU A 286 16.98 -12.27 24.79
C LEU A 286 16.53 -13.46 25.63
N THR A 287 17.44 -14.39 25.88
CA THR A 287 17.16 -15.57 26.68
C THR A 287 16.59 -15.13 28.03
N ASP A 288 15.58 -15.82 28.56
CA ASP A 288 14.89 -15.52 29.83
C ASP A 288 15.83 -15.40 31.06
N LEU A 289 17.12 -15.64 30.87
CA LEU A 289 18.20 -15.40 31.79
C LEU A 289 18.17 -13.98 32.39
N GLY A 290 17.81 -12.95 31.63
CA GLY A 290 17.67 -11.59 32.16
C GLY A 290 16.55 -11.45 33.19
N LEU A 291 15.40 -12.10 32.95
CA LEU A 291 14.30 -12.15 33.91
C LEU A 291 14.65 -13.03 35.11
N ALA A 292 15.38 -14.12 34.91
CA ALA A 292 15.89 -14.96 35.99
C ALA A 292 16.89 -14.20 36.88
N PHE A 293 17.85 -13.48 36.31
CA PHE A 293 18.77 -12.63 37.06
C PHE A 293 18.05 -11.53 37.81
N LYS A 294 17.05 -10.87 37.21
CA LYS A 294 16.24 -9.87 37.91
C LYS A 294 15.47 -10.47 39.09
N ARG A 295 14.91 -11.68 38.93
CA ARG A 295 14.26 -12.40 40.04
C ARG A 295 15.25 -12.75 41.15
N VAL A 296 16.42 -13.29 40.80
CA VAL A 296 17.47 -13.62 41.78
C VAL A 296 17.95 -12.37 42.50
N TYR A 297 18.19 -11.27 41.78
CA TYR A 297 18.60 -9.99 42.35
C TYR A 297 17.53 -9.44 43.30
N ASN A 298 16.24 -9.47 42.92
CA ASN A 298 15.16 -9.03 43.80
C ASN A 298 15.04 -9.90 45.06
N VAL A 299 15.23 -11.22 44.95
CA VAL A 299 15.21 -12.12 46.12
C VAL A 299 16.42 -11.84 47.02
N LEU A 300 17.59 -11.59 46.44
CA LEU A 300 18.78 -11.21 47.19
C LEU A 300 18.59 -9.85 47.89
N GLU A 301 17.99 -8.88 47.21
CA GLU A 301 17.69 -7.56 47.76
C GLU A 301 16.70 -7.67 48.93
N GLN A 302 15.62 -8.44 48.78
CA GLN A 302 14.69 -8.74 49.87
C GLN A 302 15.37 -9.47 51.03
N PHE A 303 16.30 -10.39 50.76
CA PHE A 303 17.06 -11.07 51.80
C PHE A 303 18.00 -10.13 52.54
N VAL A 304 18.69 -9.23 51.83
CA VAL A 304 19.53 -8.19 52.44
C VAL A 304 18.69 -7.22 53.27
N GLU A 305 17.50 -6.85 52.80
CA GLU A 305 16.56 -6.02 53.56
C GLU A 305 16.05 -6.74 54.81
N PHE A 306 15.76 -8.03 54.71
CA PHE A 306 15.43 -8.87 55.87
C PHE A 306 16.58 -8.96 56.87
N LEU A 307 17.83 -9.12 56.41
CA LEU A 307 19.01 -9.08 57.27
C LEU A 307 19.16 -7.73 57.97
N LYS A 308 18.87 -6.61 57.29
CA LYS A 308 18.85 -5.28 57.93
C LYS A 308 17.74 -5.16 58.98
N HIS A 309 16.56 -5.70 58.72
CA HIS A 309 15.50 -5.76 59.72
C HIS A 309 15.89 -6.63 60.91
N LEU A 310 16.54 -7.77 60.68
CA LEU A 310 17.07 -8.62 61.76
C LEU A 310 18.19 -7.93 62.53
N ASP A 311 19.09 -7.20 61.89
CA ASP A 311 20.11 -6.39 62.57
C ASP A 311 19.45 -5.26 63.38
N SER A 312 18.40 -4.63 62.85
CA SER A 312 17.61 -3.66 63.61
C SER A 312 16.94 -4.30 64.83
N ILE A 313 16.36 -5.50 64.68
CA ILE A 313 15.78 -6.26 65.80
C ILE A 313 16.87 -6.64 66.80
N HIS A 314 18.04 -7.06 66.33
CA HIS A 314 19.19 -7.38 67.17
C HIS A 314 19.65 -6.15 67.95
N LYS A 315 19.74 -4.98 67.31
CA LYS A 315 20.05 -3.71 67.99
C LYS A 315 18.99 -3.36 69.02
N SER A 316 17.70 -3.42 68.68
CA SER A 316 16.61 -3.18 69.63
C SER A 316 16.60 -4.18 70.78
N TYR A 317 16.95 -5.45 70.53
CA TYR A 317 17.07 -6.47 71.58
C TYR A 317 18.34 -6.31 72.40
N SER A 318 19.45 -5.85 71.83
CA SER A 318 20.67 -5.51 72.56
C SER A 318 20.43 -4.32 73.47
N GLU A 319 19.71 -3.30 73.01
CA GLU A 319 19.26 -2.16 73.82
C GLU A 319 18.32 -2.61 74.95
N LEU A 320 17.32 -3.45 74.65
CA LEU A 320 16.43 -4.01 75.67
C LEU A 320 17.15 -4.98 76.62
N GLY A 321 18.13 -5.74 76.11
CA GLY A 321 18.95 -6.68 76.86
C GLY A 321 19.92 -5.99 77.80
N GLN A 322 20.40 -4.79 77.45
CA GLN A 322 21.10 -3.90 78.37
C GLN A 322 20.17 -3.40 79.49
N ASP A 323 18.92 -3.05 79.17
CA ASP A 323 17.89 -2.68 80.16
C ASP A 323 17.49 -3.86 81.08
N VAL A 324 17.49 -5.08 80.57
CA VAL A 324 17.23 -6.30 81.36
C VAL A 324 18.47 -6.68 82.18
N LYS A 325 19.70 -6.45 81.72
CA LYS A 325 20.92 -6.62 82.54
C LYS A 325 21.00 -5.62 83.70
N ILE A 326 20.39 -4.44 83.57
CA ILE A 326 20.27 -3.46 84.67
C ILE A 326 19.19 -3.88 85.69
N LYS A 327 18.23 -4.74 85.31
CA LYS A 327 17.12 -5.20 86.18
C LYS A 327 17.16 -6.67 86.61
N VAL A 328 18.08 -7.50 86.12
CA VAL A 328 18.19 -8.95 86.44
C VAL A 328 19.44 -9.27 87.31
N THR A 329 19.84 -8.34 88.16
CA THR A 329 20.68 -8.62 89.35
C THR A 329 19.83 -9.06 90.55
N SER A 330 18.62 -9.55 90.32
CA SER A 330 17.74 -10.10 91.35
C SER A 330 16.89 -11.22 90.77
N LYS A 331 17.11 -12.42 91.32
CA LYS A 331 16.36 -13.69 91.17
C LYS A 331 16.84 -14.66 90.09
N THR A 332 17.83 -15.42 90.54
CA THR A 332 18.26 -16.77 90.16
C THR A 332 17.11 -17.78 90.01
N ASN A 333 17.24 -18.67 89.01
CA ASN A 333 16.57 -19.98 88.81
C ASN A 333 15.76 -20.18 87.51
N LEU A 334 16.09 -19.46 86.43
CA LEU A 334 15.65 -19.82 85.07
C LEU A 334 16.83 -20.04 84.13
N VAL A 335 17.90 -20.66 84.64
CA VAL A 335 19.27 -20.60 84.06
C VAL A 335 19.63 -21.84 83.23
N LEU A 336 18.88 -22.94 83.26
CA LEU A 336 19.32 -24.18 82.58
C LEU A 336 18.60 -24.47 81.25
N THR A 337 17.31 -24.14 81.12
CA THR A 337 16.58 -24.26 79.84
C THR A 337 16.82 -23.08 78.91
N SER A 338 17.20 -21.92 79.46
CA SER A 338 17.59 -20.73 78.71
C SER A 338 19.01 -20.84 78.16
N GLN A 339 19.90 -21.61 78.81
CA GLN A 339 21.30 -21.69 78.39
C GLN A 339 21.50 -22.52 77.12
N MET A 340 20.85 -23.69 76.99
CA MET A 340 20.89 -24.47 75.73
C MET A 340 20.20 -23.73 74.58
N ALA A 341 19.11 -23.00 74.86
CA ALA A 341 18.46 -22.16 73.85
C ALA A 341 19.34 -20.95 73.47
N LEU A 342 20.09 -20.39 74.43
CA LEU A 342 21.02 -19.29 74.21
C LEU A 342 22.27 -19.75 73.46
N GLU A 343 22.77 -20.97 73.70
CA GLU A 343 23.90 -21.56 72.98
C GLU A 343 23.53 -21.88 71.52
N ASN A 344 22.38 -22.53 71.28
CA ASN A 344 21.87 -22.72 69.91
C ASN A 344 21.59 -21.38 69.21
N PHE A 345 21.12 -20.37 69.94
CA PHE A 345 20.89 -19.04 69.37
C PHE A 345 22.21 -18.31 69.10
N GLN A 346 23.23 -18.47 69.95
CA GLN A 346 24.57 -17.95 69.69
C GLN A 346 25.21 -18.61 68.48
N GLU A 347 25.00 -19.92 68.27
CA GLU A 347 25.43 -20.62 67.06
C GLU A 347 24.71 -20.12 65.80
N CYS A 348 23.40 -19.86 65.89
CA CYS A 348 22.68 -19.19 64.79
C CYS A 348 23.19 -17.77 64.53
N LEU A 349 23.58 -17.03 65.59
CA LEU A 349 24.14 -15.69 65.46
C LEU A 349 25.55 -15.70 64.86
N THR A 350 26.40 -16.69 65.16
CA THR A 350 27.73 -16.80 64.54
C THR A 350 27.61 -17.16 63.06
N ILE A 351 26.68 -18.05 62.69
CA ILE A 351 26.39 -18.36 61.28
C ILE A 351 25.88 -17.11 60.53
N LEU A 352 25.07 -16.29 61.20
CA LEU A 352 24.57 -15.03 60.65
C LEU A 352 25.69 -14.01 60.48
N ASP A 353 26.58 -13.86 61.47
CA ASP A 353 27.73 -12.95 61.41
C ASP A 353 28.72 -13.37 60.31
N GLU A 354 28.97 -14.66 60.15
CA GLU A 354 29.77 -15.20 59.04
C GLU A 354 29.11 -14.94 57.66
N SER A 355 27.78 -15.00 57.59
CA SER A 355 27.03 -14.69 56.36
C SER A 355 27.05 -13.19 56.03
N ILE A 356 27.00 -12.31 57.04
CA ILE A 356 27.13 -10.85 56.88
C ILE A 356 28.56 -10.47 56.46
N GLN A 357 29.59 -11.13 57.01
CA GLN A 357 30.98 -10.89 56.60
C GLN A 357 31.26 -11.29 55.15
N ARG A 358 30.64 -12.35 54.62
CA ARG A 358 30.73 -12.69 53.18
C ARG A 358 30.15 -11.61 52.27
N THR A 359 29.12 -10.90 52.71
CA THR A 359 28.54 -9.78 51.93
C THR A 359 29.34 -8.48 52.00
N THR A 360 30.28 -8.36 52.94
CA THR A 360 31.11 -7.17 53.16
C THR A 360 32.59 -7.39 52.81
N GLY A 361 32.96 -8.60 52.38
CA GLY A 361 34.30 -8.93 51.87
C GLY A 361 34.62 -8.32 50.49
N PRO A 362 35.91 -8.18 50.13
CA PRO A 362 36.40 -7.38 49.00
C PRO A 362 36.01 -7.87 47.59
N GLU A 363 35.30 -9.00 47.47
CA GLU A 363 34.80 -9.53 46.18
C GLU A 363 33.50 -8.86 45.68
N ALA A 364 32.89 -7.96 46.47
CA ALA A 364 31.80 -7.09 46.02
C ALA A 364 32.24 -5.96 45.06
N SER A 365 33.54 -5.87 44.73
CA SER A 365 34.11 -4.87 43.82
C SER A 365 33.99 -5.21 42.32
N CYS A 366 33.48 -6.40 41.96
CA CYS A 366 33.38 -6.80 40.55
C CYS A 366 32.01 -6.56 39.88
N ILE A 367 31.02 -5.97 40.57
CA ILE A 367 29.65 -5.82 40.03
C ILE A 367 29.28 -4.36 39.68
N SER A 368 30.14 -3.38 39.98
CA SER A 368 29.87 -1.96 39.70
C SER A 368 30.43 -1.43 38.37
N THR A 369 30.89 -2.30 37.45
CA THR A 369 31.42 -1.87 36.14
C THR A 369 30.71 -2.57 34.97
N ILE A 370 29.41 -2.33 34.83
CA ILE A 370 28.71 -2.46 33.53
C ILE A 370 27.78 -1.25 33.39
N THR A 371 28.39 -0.09 33.23
CA THR A 371 27.71 1.10 32.71
C THR A 371 27.97 1.17 31.21
N SER A 372 26.86 1.17 30.45
CA SER A 372 26.69 1.81 29.14
C SER A 372 27.92 1.90 28.24
N GLU A 373 28.14 0.90 27.41
CA GLU A 373 28.59 1.05 26.03
C GLU A 373 28.54 -0.34 25.35
N GLN A 374 28.12 -0.39 24.08
CA GLN A 374 27.86 -1.57 23.23
C GLN A 374 26.41 -2.09 23.19
N PHE A 375 25.55 -1.27 22.60
CA PHE A 375 24.63 -1.75 21.56
C PHE A 375 24.86 -0.90 20.31
N CYS A 376 25.67 -1.43 19.38
CA CYS A 376 25.62 -1.14 17.95
C CYS A 376 25.43 -2.48 17.25
#